data_AF-A0A7S3EVH3-F1
#
_entry.id   AF-A0A7S3EVH3-F1
#
_cell.length_a   1.000
_cell.length_b   1.000
_cell.length_c   1.000
_cell.angle_alpha   90.00
_cell.angle_beta   90.00
_cell.angle_gamma   90.00
#
_symmetry.space_group_name_H-M   'P 1'
#
loop_
_entity.id
_entity.type
_entity.pdbx_description
1 polymer ?
#
loop_
_entity_poly.entity_id
_entity_poly.type
_entity_poly.pdbx_seq_one_letter_code
_entity_poly.pdbx_strand_id
1 'polypeptide(L)'
;KLSSGLRFPAVKIVERCGAGLLPDWLPRSWESLPSFRWRPVRSGCKSARHKQRWIGHWELESSEDDKAEAVMKAEGVPFVARKVAMRFKPERRFFEGDDGELVGELKTLSGGWSEMSPVHETIFCSAGYKSRTRTEWQGEANVLYTTTTVVGPMGGKTTTTTRHYIEGSRLVSETRAEHGGTYKIVFRKRETPMETPWREASKAA
;
A
#
# COMPACT_ATOMS: atom_id res chain seq x y z
N LYS A 1 -0.98 -29.88 -39.58
CA LYS A 1 0.33 -29.35 -40.06
C LYS A 1 0.55 -28.00 -39.38
N LEU A 2 1.57 -27.94 -38.50
CA LEU A 2 2.35 -26.79 -37.97
C LEU A 2 1.54 -25.60 -37.40
N SER A 3 1.43 -25.36 -36.09
CA SER A 3 2.42 -25.05 -35.04
C SER A 3 3.21 -23.75 -35.23
N SER A 4 2.76 -22.67 -34.58
CA SER A 4 3.58 -21.58 -34.01
C SER A 4 2.61 -20.63 -33.28
N GLY A 5 2.58 -20.49 -31.95
CA GLY A 5 3.73 -20.37 -31.07
C GLY A 5 4.08 -18.89 -30.81
N LEU A 6 3.10 -18.02 -30.57
CA LEU A 6 3.35 -16.66 -30.08
C LEU A 6 3.61 -16.72 -28.57
N ARG A 7 4.86 -17.03 -28.24
CA ARG A 7 5.45 -16.78 -26.93
C ARG A 7 5.59 -15.27 -26.77
N PHE A 8 4.71 -14.65 -26.00
CA PHE A 8 4.96 -13.27 -25.55
C PHE A 8 6.06 -13.32 -24.49
N PRO A 9 7.18 -12.60 -24.68
CA PRO A 9 8.28 -12.60 -23.72
C PRO A 9 7.79 -12.00 -22.40
N ALA A 10 8.01 -12.73 -21.32
CA ALA A 10 7.87 -12.24 -19.96
C ALA A 10 8.77 -11.00 -19.81
N VAL A 11 8.15 -9.83 -19.74
CA VAL A 11 8.85 -8.57 -19.51
C VAL A 11 9.33 -8.59 -18.05
N LYS A 12 10.59 -8.99 -17.85
CA LYS A 12 11.36 -8.68 -16.64
C LYS A 12 11.46 -7.16 -16.55
N ILE A 13 10.57 -6.54 -15.78
CA ILE A 13 10.71 -5.12 -15.42
C ILE A 13 11.70 -5.07 -14.24
N VAL A 14 12.89 -4.57 -14.55
CA VAL A 14 14.03 -4.40 -13.67
C VAL A 14 13.69 -3.39 -12.56
N GLU A 15 13.88 -3.79 -11.32
CA GLU A 15 13.90 -2.92 -10.14
C GLU A 15 15.12 -1.99 -10.17
N ARG A 16 14.85 -0.68 -10.31
CA ARG A 16 15.60 0.42 -9.68
C ARG A 16 14.51 1.44 -9.32
N CYS A 17 14.37 1.92 -8.10
CA CYS A 17 15.40 2.62 -7.35
C CYS A 17 15.28 2.38 -5.84
N GLY A 18 16.23 1.66 -5.27
CA GLY A 18 16.80 2.04 -3.98
C GLY A 18 17.86 3.11 -4.24
N ALA A 19 17.84 4.19 -3.45
CA ALA A 19 18.89 5.20 -3.31
C ALA A 19 19.57 5.71 -4.61
N GLY A 20 19.15 6.88 -5.11
CA GLY A 20 19.96 7.62 -6.07
C GLY A 20 19.19 8.62 -6.91
N LEU A 21 19.40 9.91 -6.58
CA LEU A 21 19.31 11.09 -7.45
C LEU A 21 17.99 11.28 -8.25
N LEU A 22 17.21 12.26 -7.80
CA LEU A 22 16.15 12.88 -8.61
C LEU A 22 16.73 13.39 -9.94
N PRO A 23 16.08 13.16 -11.09
CA PRO A 23 16.46 13.79 -12.36
C PRO A 23 16.30 15.32 -12.29
N ASP A 24 17.30 16.05 -12.80
CA ASP A 24 17.44 17.52 -12.73
C ASP A 24 16.37 18.34 -13.48
N TRP A 25 15.39 17.71 -14.12
CA TRP A 25 14.32 18.37 -14.87
C TRP A 25 12.99 18.49 -14.09
N LEU A 26 12.95 18.05 -12.83
CA LEU A 26 11.83 18.33 -11.93
C LEU A 26 11.91 19.78 -11.39
N PRO A 27 10.85 20.60 -11.50
CA PRO A 27 10.81 21.91 -10.88
C PRO A 27 11.06 21.79 -9.37
N ARG A 28 12.08 22.49 -8.86
CA ARG A 28 12.43 22.53 -7.42
C ARG A 28 11.40 23.26 -6.53
N SER A 29 10.29 23.74 -7.08
CA SER A 29 9.37 24.66 -6.40
C SER A 29 8.28 23.99 -5.53
N TRP A 30 8.47 22.75 -5.08
CA TRP A 30 7.46 22.02 -4.29
C TRP A 30 7.71 22.04 -2.77
N GLU A 31 8.74 22.76 -2.31
CA GLU A 31 9.13 22.89 -0.90
C GLU A 31 8.21 23.79 -0.06
N SER A 32 7.18 24.42 -0.63
CA SER A 32 6.26 25.32 0.08
C SER A 32 4.86 24.71 0.29
N LEU A 33 4.79 23.64 1.08
CA LEU A 33 3.57 23.33 1.83
C LEU A 33 3.82 23.67 3.30
N PRO A 34 2.89 24.36 3.99
CA PRO A 34 3.11 24.82 5.36
C PRO A 34 3.49 23.65 6.26
N SER A 35 4.67 23.74 6.87
CA SER A 35 5.14 22.80 7.87
C SER A 35 4.29 22.93 9.12
N PHE A 36 3.17 22.19 9.17
CA PHE A 36 2.43 22.01 10.42
C PHE A 36 3.31 21.20 11.38
N ARG A 37 4.03 21.90 12.26
CA ARG A 37 4.72 21.31 13.41
C ARG A 37 3.69 20.85 14.42
N TRP A 38 3.43 19.55 14.44
CA TRP A 38 2.72 18.91 15.55
C TRP A 38 3.72 18.27 16.50
N ARG A 39 3.54 18.52 17.81
CA ARG A 39 4.36 17.90 18.86
C ARG A 39 4.03 16.40 18.93
N PRO A 40 5.02 15.50 19.05
CA PRO A 40 4.75 14.09 19.26
C PRO A 40 4.03 13.91 20.59
N VAL A 41 2.83 13.34 20.55
CA VAL A 41 2.13 12.88 21.75
C VAL A 41 2.86 11.65 22.27
N ARG A 42 3.54 11.77 23.41
CA ARG A 42 4.08 10.62 24.16
C ARG A 42 2.91 9.79 24.69
N SER A 43 2.49 8.76 23.98
CA SER A 43 1.50 7.79 24.46
C SER A 43 2.20 6.63 25.17
N GLY A 44 2.24 6.71 26.50
CA GLY A 44 2.80 5.67 27.36
C GLY A 44 1.96 4.38 27.39
N CYS A 45 2.67 3.24 27.42
CA CYS A 45 2.33 1.92 28.00
C CYS A 45 1.06 1.16 27.56
N LYS A 46 0.00 1.80 27.03
CA LYS A 46 -1.19 1.10 26.50
C LYS A 46 -1.02 0.61 25.05
N SER A 47 -0.02 1.09 24.31
CA SER A 47 0.14 0.81 22.87
C SER A 47 0.53 -0.64 22.53
N ALA A 48 1.25 -1.34 23.41
CA ALA A 48 1.87 -2.63 23.08
C ALA A 48 0.86 -3.78 22.84
N ARG A 49 -0.15 -3.96 23.71
CA ARG A 49 -1.15 -5.04 23.56
C ARG A 49 -2.08 -4.86 22.34
N HIS A 50 -2.32 -3.62 21.91
CA HIS A 50 -3.21 -3.35 20.78
C HIS A 50 -2.55 -3.63 19.43
N LYS A 51 -1.24 -3.35 19.30
CA LYS A 51 -0.45 -3.67 18.09
C LYS A 51 -0.40 -5.18 17.82
N GLN A 52 -0.41 -6.04 18.84
CA GLN A 52 -0.41 -7.50 18.67
C GLN A 52 -1.58 -8.04 17.82
N ARG A 53 -2.76 -7.42 17.88
CA ARG A 53 -3.92 -7.86 17.09
C ARG A 53 -3.69 -7.69 15.58
N TRP A 54 -2.87 -6.72 15.20
CA TRP A 54 -2.53 -6.44 13.82
C TRP A 54 -1.47 -7.39 13.26
N ILE A 55 -0.55 -7.86 14.11
CA ILE A 55 0.58 -8.70 13.71
C ILE A 55 0.11 -9.99 13.04
N GLY A 56 0.69 -10.29 11.89
CA GLY A 56 0.43 -11.50 11.11
C GLY A 56 0.25 -11.22 9.62
N HIS A 57 -0.08 -12.29 8.90
CA HIS A 57 -0.36 -12.24 7.47
C HIS A 57 -1.88 -12.25 7.25
N TRP A 58 -2.34 -11.26 6.49
CA TRP A 58 -3.73 -11.03 6.14
C TRP A 58 -3.92 -11.26 4.64
N GLU A 59 -4.86 -12.12 4.30
CA GLU A 59 -5.21 -12.46 2.93
C GLU A 59 -6.58 -11.90 2.58
N LEU A 60 -6.77 -11.54 1.32
CA LEU A 60 -8.07 -11.15 0.80
C LEU A 60 -9.13 -12.19 1.15
N GLU A 61 -10.16 -11.76 1.87
CA GLU A 61 -11.38 -12.54 2.14
C GLU A 61 -12.49 -12.09 1.19
N SER A 62 -12.70 -10.78 1.05
CA SER A 62 -13.67 -10.21 0.13
C SER A 62 -13.33 -8.76 -0.25
N SER A 63 -13.84 -8.30 -1.38
CA SER A 63 -13.67 -6.94 -1.88
C SER A 63 -14.92 -6.47 -2.61
N GLU A 64 -15.23 -5.17 -2.49
CA GLU A 64 -16.28 -4.52 -3.28
C GLU A 64 -15.74 -4.14 -4.67
N ASP A 65 -15.38 -5.14 -5.48
CA ASP A 65 -14.68 -4.96 -6.77
C ASP A 65 -15.44 -4.06 -7.74
N ASP A 66 -16.78 -4.18 -7.81
CA ASP A 66 -17.61 -3.33 -8.69
C ASP A 66 -17.51 -1.85 -8.30
N LYS A 67 -17.49 -1.55 -6.99
CA LYS A 67 -17.31 -0.18 -6.48
C LYS A 67 -15.88 0.31 -6.71
N ALA A 68 -14.88 -0.56 -6.50
CA ALA A 68 -13.49 -0.23 -6.78
C ALA A 68 -13.28 0.09 -8.26
N GLU A 69 -13.87 -0.69 -9.18
CA GLU A 69 -13.83 -0.42 -10.61
C GLU A 69 -14.53 0.90 -10.97
N ALA A 70 -15.71 1.16 -10.40
CA ALA A 70 -16.43 2.42 -10.61
C ALA A 70 -15.62 3.64 -10.14
N VAL A 71 -15.00 3.55 -8.96
CA VAL A 71 -14.12 4.59 -8.41
C VAL A 71 -12.91 4.80 -9.32
N MET A 72 -12.18 3.74 -9.69
CA MET A 72 -11.03 3.87 -10.59
C MET A 72 -11.43 4.44 -11.96
N LYS A 73 -12.63 4.11 -12.47
CA LYS A 73 -13.15 4.68 -13.71
C LYS A 73 -13.42 6.18 -13.58
N ALA A 74 -14.00 6.62 -12.47
CA ALA A 74 -14.24 8.04 -12.18
C ALA A 74 -12.94 8.84 -12.03
N GLU A 75 -11.91 8.23 -11.45
CA GLU A 75 -10.55 8.78 -11.32
C GLU A 75 -9.74 8.75 -12.64
N GLY A 76 -10.37 8.36 -13.76
CA GLY A 76 -9.71 8.37 -15.08
C GLY A 76 -8.64 7.28 -15.27
N VAL A 77 -8.56 6.28 -14.40
CA VAL A 77 -7.61 5.16 -14.54
C VAL A 77 -7.91 4.39 -15.83
N PRO A 78 -6.94 4.11 -16.71
CA PRO A 78 -7.18 3.41 -17.98
C PRO A 78 -7.82 2.02 -17.82
N PHE A 79 -8.68 1.62 -18.77
CA PHE A 79 -9.44 0.36 -18.71
C PHE A 79 -8.56 -0.88 -18.44
N VAL A 80 -7.45 -1.01 -19.15
CA VAL A 80 -6.52 -2.14 -19.00
C VAL A 80 -5.92 -2.17 -17.59
N ALA A 81 -5.48 -1.02 -17.06
CA ALA A 81 -4.94 -0.92 -15.71
C ALA A 81 -5.99 -1.31 -14.65
N ARG A 82 -7.24 -0.89 -14.81
CA ARG A 82 -8.35 -1.29 -13.91
C ARG A 82 -8.56 -2.80 -13.92
N LYS A 83 -8.65 -3.42 -15.10
CA LYS A 83 -8.86 -4.88 -15.19
C LYS A 83 -7.69 -5.70 -14.65
N VAL A 84 -6.46 -5.21 -14.78
CA VAL A 84 -5.29 -5.82 -14.13
C VAL A 84 -5.38 -5.68 -12.61
N ALA A 85 -5.72 -4.49 -12.10
CA ALA A 85 -5.86 -4.24 -10.67
C ALA A 85 -6.95 -5.13 -10.03
N MET A 86 -8.09 -5.34 -10.70
CA MET A 86 -9.17 -6.21 -10.18
C MET A 86 -8.84 -7.70 -10.17
N ARG A 87 -7.81 -8.14 -10.91
CA ARG A 87 -7.33 -9.53 -10.85
C ARG A 87 -6.33 -9.75 -9.73
N PHE A 88 -5.79 -8.67 -9.17
CA PHE A 88 -4.80 -8.76 -8.12
C PHE A 88 -5.46 -9.11 -6.79
N LYS A 89 -4.90 -10.09 -6.10
CA LYS A 89 -5.31 -10.46 -4.75
C LYS A 89 -4.39 -9.75 -3.75
N PRO A 90 -4.81 -8.65 -3.13
CA PRO A 90 -3.98 -7.96 -2.16
C PRO A 90 -3.77 -8.84 -0.94
N GLU A 91 -2.56 -8.75 -0.40
CA GLU A 91 -2.19 -9.34 0.88
C GLU A 91 -1.50 -8.26 1.71
N ARG A 92 -1.62 -8.38 3.02
CA ARG A 92 -0.92 -7.50 3.95
C ARG A 92 -0.21 -8.29 5.02
N ARG A 93 0.93 -7.78 5.46
CA ARG A 93 1.66 -8.31 6.60
C ARG A 93 1.89 -7.19 7.58
N PHE A 94 1.81 -7.51 8.86
CA PHE A 94 2.22 -6.58 9.90
C PHE A 94 3.12 -7.31 10.88
N PHE A 95 4.17 -6.61 11.30
CA PHE A 95 5.12 -7.10 12.28
C PHE A 95 5.61 -5.93 13.14
N GLU A 96 6.25 -6.27 14.24
CA GLU A 96 6.93 -5.30 15.08
C GLU A 96 8.30 -4.99 14.47
N GLY A 97 8.52 -3.72 14.15
CA GLY A 97 9.81 -3.23 13.67
C GLY A 97 10.84 -3.15 14.80
N ASP A 98 12.08 -2.87 14.42
CA ASP A 98 13.23 -2.86 15.35
C ASP A 98 13.07 -1.81 16.47
N ASP A 99 12.29 -0.75 16.22
CA ASP A 99 11.96 0.32 17.18
C ASP A 99 10.70 0.04 18.04
N GLY A 100 10.10 -1.16 17.96
CA GLY A 100 8.84 -1.50 18.64
C GLY A 100 7.59 -0.89 17.98
N GLU A 101 7.75 -0.30 16.80
CA GLU A 101 6.66 0.25 16.00
C GLU A 101 6.04 -0.79 15.07
N LEU A 102 4.73 -0.67 14.82
CA LEU A 102 4.06 -1.58 13.89
C LEU A 102 4.44 -1.18 12.46
N VAL A 103 5.10 -2.09 11.75
CA VAL A 103 5.42 -1.93 10.33
C VAL A 103 4.49 -2.83 9.54
N GLY A 104 3.82 -2.24 8.55
CA GLY A 104 2.99 -2.96 7.59
C GLY A 104 3.76 -3.19 6.29
N GLU A 105 3.42 -4.24 5.57
CA GLU A 105 3.81 -4.44 4.18
C GLU A 105 2.58 -4.79 3.35
N LEU A 106 2.49 -4.21 2.16
CA LEU A 106 1.45 -4.49 1.18
C LEU A 106 2.07 -5.20 0.00
N LYS A 107 1.44 -6.28 -0.41
CA LYS A 107 1.81 -6.95 -1.64
C LYS A 107 1.51 -6.03 -2.83
N THR A 108 2.48 -5.86 -3.72
CA THR A 108 2.36 -5.04 -4.93
C THR A 108 1.88 -5.89 -6.10
N LEU A 109 1.40 -5.22 -7.16
CA LEU A 109 0.99 -5.88 -8.42
C LEU A 109 2.11 -6.72 -9.07
N SER A 110 3.38 -6.38 -8.83
CA SER A 110 4.53 -7.14 -9.31
C SER A 110 4.84 -8.40 -8.48
N GLY A 111 4.10 -8.63 -7.40
CA GLY A 111 4.33 -9.73 -6.46
C GLY A 111 5.34 -9.43 -5.36
N GLY A 112 5.98 -8.26 -5.39
CA GLY A 112 6.86 -7.76 -4.33
C GLY A 112 6.07 -7.26 -3.12
N TRP A 113 6.79 -6.80 -2.10
CA TRP A 113 6.23 -6.20 -0.89
C TRP A 113 6.69 -4.75 -0.80
N SER A 114 5.75 -3.84 -0.55
CA SER A 114 6.02 -2.43 -0.28
C SER A 114 5.72 -2.13 1.17
N GLU A 115 6.66 -1.47 1.84
CA GLU A 115 6.48 -1.03 3.21
C GLU A 115 5.32 -0.01 3.33
N MET A 116 4.65 -0.07 4.47
CA MET A 116 3.69 0.88 4.98
C MET A 116 4.06 1.18 6.42
N SER A 117 4.70 2.33 6.62
CA SER A 117 5.24 2.75 7.90
C SER A 117 4.48 3.97 8.43
N PRO A 118 4.12 4.01 9.73
CA PRO A 118 3.64 5.23 10.36
C PRO A 118 4.78 6.23 10.65
N VAL A 119 6.04 5.83 10.48
CA VAL A 119 7.22 6.62 10.86
C VAL A 119 7.72 7.46 9.70
N HIS A 120 7.72 6.89 8.49
CA HIS A 120 8.21 7.56 7.31
C HIS A 120 7.25 7.40 6.14
N GLU A 121 7.35 8.33 5.21
CA GLU A 121 6.58 8.30 3.98
C GLU A 121 7.21 7.33 2.97
N THR A 122 6.38 6.57 2.27
CA THR A 122 6.85 5.64 1.23
C THR A 122 6.55 6.18 -0.16
N ILE A 123 7.53 6.08 -1.04
CA ILE A 123 7.43 6.52 -2.44
C ILE A 123 7.64 5.30 -3.32
N PHE A 124 6.68 5.05 -4.22
CA PHE A 124 6.73 3.94 -5.15
C PHE A 124 6.60 4.46 -6.59
N CYS A 125 7.46 3.99 -7.49
CA CYS A 125 7.43 4.36 -8.90
C CYS A 125 7.29 3.10 -9.75
N SER A 126 6.27 3.02 -10.60
CA SER A 126 6.08 1.88 -11.51
C SER A 126 5.26 2.28 -12.73
N ALA A 127 5.64 1.77 -13.91
CA ALA A 127 4.92 1.98 -15.17
C ALA A 127 4.63 3.47 -15.49
N GLY A 128 5.53 4.38 -15.12
CA GLY A 128 5.35 5.83 -15.31
C GLY A 128 4.43 6.51 -14.29
N TYR A 129 3.89 5.77 -13.32
CA TYR A 129 3.16 6.31 -12.17
C TYR A 129 4.11 6.50 -11.00
N LYS A 130 3.92 7.60 -10.26
CA LYS A 130 4.58 7.87 -8.99
C LYS A 130 3.53 7.94 -7.89
N SER A 131 3.64 7.06 -6.91
CA SER A 131 2.80 7.01 -5.73
C SER A 131 3.58 7.52 -4.52
N ARG A 132 2.92 8.31 -3.69
CA ARG A 132 3.42 8.82 -2.41
C ARG A 132 2.41 8.46 -1.34
N THR A 133 2.83 7.69 -0.35
CA THR A 133 1.96 7.11 0.66
C THR A 133 2.41 7.53 2.04
N ARG A 134 1.51 8.15 2.80
CA ARG A 134 1.73 8.50 4.21
C ARG A 134 0.75 7.73 5.06
N THR A 135 1.27 7.10 6.11
CA THR A 135 0.46 6.34 7.06
C THR A 135 0.58 6.94 8.44
N GLU A 136 -0.50 6.95 9.21
CA GLU A 136 -0.51 7.45 10.58
C GLU A 136 -1.63 6.79 11.40
N TRP A 137 -1.39 6.67 12.70
CA TRP A 137 -2.43 6.28 13.65
C TRP A 137 -3.28 7.50 13.98
N GLN A 138 -4.61 7.39 13.87
CA GLN A 138 -5.51 8.46 14.30
C GLN A 138 -6.44 8.00 15.44
N GLY A 139 -6.53 8.86 16.45
CA GLY A 139 -7.43 8.72 17.59
C GLY A 139 -7.07 7.59 18.56
N GLU A 140 -7.86 7.46 19.61
CA GLU A 140 -7.78 6.36 20.58
C GLU A 140 -8.34 5.04 20.03
N ALA A 141 -8.98 5.09 18.86
CA ALA A 141 -9.75 3.99 18.27
C ALA A 141 -8.90 2.91 17.56
N ASN A 142 -7.57 2.94 17.68
CA ASN A 142 -6.65 1.99 17.02
C ASN A 142 -6.92 1.87 15.50
N VAL A 143 -7.13 2.99 14.81
CA VAL A 143 -7.36 3.03 13.37
C VAL A 143 -6.11 3.57 12.69
N LEU A 144 -5.63 2.83 11.69
CA LEU A 144 -4.49 3.22 10.87
C LEU A 144 -5.02 3.89 9.60
N TYR A 145 -4.64 5.13 9.35
CA TYR A 145 -5.02 5.86 8.15
C TYR A 145 -3.85 5.92 7.19
N THR A 146 -4.13 5.67 5.92
CA THR A 146 -3.14 5.72 4.84
C THR A 146 -3.65 6.63 3.74
N THR A 147 -2.96 7.72 3.51
CA THR A 147 -3.24 8.66 2.41
C THR A 147 -2.25 8.38 1.29
N THR A 148 -2.77 8.02 0.12
CA THR A 148 -1.97 7.71 -1.07
C THR A 148 -2.28 8.72 -2.15
N THR A 149 -1.25 9.45 -2.58
CA THR A 149 -1.29 10.34 -3.74
C THR A 149 -0.61 9.66 -4.91
N VAL A 150 -1.32 9.48 -6.02
CA VAL A 150 -0.76 8.93 -7.25
C VAL A 150 -0.72 10.01 -8.31
N VAL A 151 0.45 10.17 -8.93
CA VAL A 151 0.67 11.02 -10.09
C VAL A 151 0.91 10.12 -11.30
N GLY A 152 0.08 10.27 -12.33
CA GLY A 152 0.20 9.55 -13.58
C GLY A 152 1.25 10.14 -14.52
N PRO A 153 1.61 9.41 -15.59
CA PRO A 153 2.65 9.83 -16.55
C PRO A 153 2.32 11.13 -17.29
N MET A 154 1.04 11.49 -17.37
CA MET A 154 0.56 12.73 -18.00
C MET A 154 0.34 13.88 -16.99
N GLY A 155 0.83 13.74 -15.75
CA GLY A 155 0.73 14.76 -14.70
C GLY A 155 -0.60 14.79 -13.94
N GLY A 156 -1.58 13.96 -14.31
CA GLY A 156 -2.82 13.80 -13.54
C GLY A 156 -2.54 13.31 -12.13
N LYS A 157 -3.21 13.89 -11.13
CA LYS A 157 -3.04 13.58 -9.71
C LYS A 157 -4.37 13.12 -9.11
N THR A 158 -4.32 12.02 -8.37
CA THR A 158 -5.44 11.49 -7.60
C THR A 158 -4.98 11.21 -6.18
N THR A 159 -5.78 11.61 -5.19
CA THR A 159 -5.55 11.25 -3.79
C THR A 159 -6.62 10.26 -3.33
N THR A 160 -6.21 9.26 -2.55
CA THR A 160 -7.11 8.34 -1.87
C THR A 160 -6.74 8.26 -0.40
N THR A 161 -7.75 8.14 0.46
CA THR A 161 -7.55 7.92 1.89
C THR A 161 -8.15 6.56 2.24
N THR A 162 -7.34 5.70 2.83
CA THR A 162 -7.76 4.38 3.31
C THR A 162 -7.72 4.36 4.83
N ARG A 163 -8.85 4.00 5.45
CA ARG A 163 -8.89 3.68 6.88
C ARG A 163 -8.76 2.18 7.05
N HIS A 164 -7.85 1.74 7.91
CA HIS A 164 -7.62 0.35 8.26
C HIS A 164 -8.00 0.14 9.73
N TYR A 165 -8.74 -0.92 10.03
CA TYR A 165 -9.12 -1.25 11.40
C TYR A 165 -9.40 -2.75 11.55
N ILE A 166 -9.34 -3.24 12.79
CA ILE A 166 -9.65 -4.65 13.11
C ILE A 166 -11.09 -4.76 13.62
N GLU A 167 -11.93 -5.48 12.87
CA GLU A 167 -13.32 -5.79 13.21
C GLU A 167 -13.42 -7.27 13.58
N GLY A 168 -13.50 -7.57 14.89
CA GLY A 168 -13.41 -8.94 15.38
C GLY A 168 -12.06 -9.58 15.05
N SER A 169 -12.07 -10.61 14.20
CA SER A 169 -10.89 -11.33 13.68
C SER A 169 -10.49 -10.91 12.25
N ARG A 170 -11.15 -9.90 11.68
CA ARG A 170 -10.92 -9.43 10.31
C ARG A 170 -10.19 -8.09 10.30
N LEU A 171 -9.28 -7.93 9.33
CA LEU A 171 -8.74 -6.63 9.00
C LEU A 171 -9.62 -6.03 7.90
N VAL A 172 -10.15 -4.84 8.15
CA VAL A 172 -10.97 -4.11 7.20
C VAL A 172 -10.19 -2.92 6.68
N SER A 173 -10.36 -2.62 5.40
CA SER A 173 -9.81 -1.41 4.79
C SER A 173 -10.84 -0.77 3.91
N GLU A 174 -11.19 0.45 4.24
CA GLU A 174 -12.13 1.23 3.46
C GLU A 174 -11.42 2.40 2.83
N THR A 175 -11.47 2.45 1.52
CA THR A 175 -10.82 3.49 0.73
C THR A 175 -11.87 4.46 0.24
N ARG A 176 -11.58 5.74 0.41
CA ARG A 176 -12.33 6.87 -0.13
C ARG A 176 -11.46 7.58 -1.15
N ALA A 177 -12.00 7.78 -2.35
CA ALA A 177 -11.34 8.59 -3.37
C ALA A 177 -11.68 10.08 -3.19
N GLU A 178 -10.75 10.95 -3.59
CA GLU A 178 -10.88 12.40 -3.50
C GLU A 178 -12.09 12.91 -4.30
N HIS A 179 -12.31 12.38 -5.51
CA HIS A 179 -13.44 12.76 -6.36
C HIS A 179 -14.73 11.99 -6.09
N GLY A 180 -14.77 11.25 -4.97
CA GLY A 180 -15.96 10.58 -4.47
C GLY A 180 -15.99 9.07 -4.73
N GLY A 181 -16.96 8.43 -4.07
CA GLY A 181 -17.06 6.98 -4.02
C GLY A 181 -16.17 6.36 -2.94
N THR A 182 -16.61 5.20 -2.46
CA THR A 182 -15.92 4.41 -1.45
C THR A 182 -16.01 2.94 -1.81
N TYR A 183 -15.01 2.18 -1.40
CA TYR A 183 -15.04 0.72 -1.48
C TYR A 183 -14.33 0.11 -0.28
N LYS A 184 -14.76 -1.10 0.08
CA LYS A 184 -14.22 -1.87 1.20
C LYS A 184 -13.50 -3.13 0.71
N ILE A 185 -12.39 -3.44 1.35
CA ILE A 185 -11.67 -4.71 1.23
C ILE A 185 -11.55 -5.32 2.63
N VAL A 186 -11.91 -6.59 2.76
CA VAL A 186 -11.86 -7.37 3.99
C VAL A 186 -10.82 -8.46 3.85
N PHE A 187 -10.04 -8.63 4.92
CA PHE A 187 -8.97 -9.60 4.99
C PHE A 187 -9.16 -10.50 6.19
N ARG A 188 -8.88 -11.79 5.98
CA ARG A 188 -8.79 -12.78 7.04
C ARG A 188 -7.33 -13.01 7.41
N LYS A 189 -7.09 -13.35 8.67
CA LYS A 189 -5.75 -13.74 9.13
C LYS A 189 -5.44 -15.16 8.65
N ARG A 190 -4.27 -15.38 8.07
CA ARG A 190 -3.79 -16.72 7.70
C ARG A 190 -3.51 -17.51 8.97
N GLU A 191 -4.08 -18.71 9.08
CA GLU A 191 -4.00 -19.56 10.28
C GLU A 191 -2.67 -20.30 10.40
N THR A 192 -1.95 -20.49 9.29
CA THR A 192 -0.68 -21.21 9.29
C THR A 192 0.38 -20.38 10.03
N PRO A 193 1.08 -20.95 11.02
CA PRO A 193 2.24 -20.31 11.62
C PRO A 193 3.20 -19.88 10.52
N MET A 194 3.77 -18.67 10.62
CA MET A 194 4.92 -18.27 9.80
C MET A 194 6.07 -19.23 10.16
N GLU A 195 6.18 -20.35 9.45
CA GLU A 195 7.43 -21.09 9.45
C GLU A 195 8.46 -20.21 8.75
N THR A 196 9.51 -19.90 9.53
CA THR A 196 10.65 -19.03 9.21
C THR A 196 10.35 -17.52 9.20
N PRO A 197 11.11 -16.69 9.95
CA PRO A 197 11.09 -15.25 9.76
C PRO A 197 11.57 -14.96 8.33
N TRP A 198 10.64 -14.59 7.46
CA TRP A 198 10.89 -14.29 6.05
C TRP A 198 11.98 -13.21 5.83
N ARG A 199 12.35 -12.41 6.85
CA ARG A 199 13.54 -11.55 6.83
C ARG A 199 14.83 -12.32 6.52
N GLU A 200 14.92 -13.59 6.89
CA GLU A 200 16.06 -14.46 6.54
C GLU A 200 15.98 -14.90 5.07
N ALA A 201 14.78 -15.19 4.57
CA ALA A 201 14.57 -15.56 3.17
C ALA A 201 14.85 -14.37 2.21
N SER A 202 14.50 -13.14 2.59
CA SER A 202 14.75 -11.94 1.79
C SER A 202 16.22 -11.49 1.78
N LYS A 203 17.02 -11.93 2.76
CA LYS A 203 18.47 -11.66 2.82
C LYS A 203 19.32 -12.73 2.11
N ALA A 204 18.72 -13.87 1.78
CA ALA A 204 19.39 -15.01 1.15
C ALA A 204 19.19 -15.07 -0.39
N ALA A 205 18.52 -14.07 -0.99
CA ALA A 205 18.22 -14.00 -2.42
C ALA A 205 18.99 -12.88 -3.11
#